data_AF-J0L808-F1
#
_entry.id   AF-J0L808-F1
#
_cell.length_a   1.000
_cell.length_b   1.000
_cell.length_c   1.000
_cell.angle_alpha   90.00
_cell.angle_beta   90.00
_cell.angle_gamma   90.00
#
_symmetry.space_group_name_H-M   'P 1'
#
loop_
_entity.id
_entity.type
_entity.pdbx_description
1 polymer ?
#
loop_
_entity_poly.entity_id
_entity_poly.type
_entity_poly.pdbx_seq_one_letter_code
_entity_poly.pdbx_strand_id
1 'polypeptide(L)'
;MPCWPARALLHQIFRDFNSVVVRRKETRRRNLTFSLPVSMPIGHQTRLLESDEASMSLQDIYNGHCARAGFSREAPSLMYAEMYGEMQRSAGRAVDKTAIFQDTVLSDYMAKTMKTPADLWRMRKEFTAQLAAASLVTYVVPLPMRPPHCVRVGRMTGRVSMTDMIPAFIQGEPVLSGRAAHVPWCFTPNIQHFVGRAGAEGVFVTGIVALARALAEPDA
;
A
#
# COMPACT_ATOMS: atom_id res chain seq x y z
N MET A 1 1.03 -4.61 -25.78
CA MET A 1 0.13 -5.71 -25.37
C MET A 1 -0.80 -5.22 -24.26
N PRO A 2 -2.10 -5.57 -24.26
CA PRO A 2 -3.00 -5.21 -23.17
C PRO A 2 -2.54 -5.87 -21.87
N CYS A 3 -2.20 -5.07 -20.85
CA CYS A 3 -1.69 -5.55 -19.56
C CYS A 3 -2.78 -5.98 -18.57
N TRP A 4 -4.06 -5.84 -18.94
CA TRP A 4 -5.19 -6.13 -18.05
C TRP A 4 -5.46 -7.62 -17.78
N PRO A 5 -5.17 -8.59 -18.68
CA PRO A 5 -5.37 -10.01 -18.36
C PRO A 5 -4.50 -10.45 -17.19
N ALA A 6 -3.24 -9.99 -17.16
CA ALA A 6 -2.32 -10.23 -16.05
C ALA A 6 -2.81 -9.63 -14.73
N ARG A 7 -3.40 -8.42 -14.75
CA ARG A 7 -3.99 -7.80 -13.56
C ARG A 7 -5.17 -8.60 -13.00
N ALA A 8 -6.06 -9.06 -13.88
CA ALA A 8 -7.24 -9.84 -13.47
C ALA A 8 -6.84 -11.19 -12.87
N LEU A 9 -5.87 -11.87 -13.46
CA LEU A 9 -5.33 -13.14 -12.97
C LEU A 9 -4.73 -12.99 -11.56
N LEU A 10 -3.96 -11.94 -11.31
CA LEU A 10 -3.41 -11.68 -9.97
C LEU A 10 -4.51 -11.44 -8.94
N HIS A 11 -5.52 -10.63 -9.27
CA HIS A 11 -6.65 -10.41 -8.37
C HIS A 11 -7.41 -11.72 -8.09
N GLN A 12 -7.48 -12.64 -9.06
CA GLN A 12 -8.07 -13.95 -8.88
C GLN A 12 -7.21 -14.84 -7.95
N ILE A 13 -5.91 -14.95 -8.19
CA ILE A 13 -5.00 -15.75 -7.36
C ILE A 13 -5.07 -15.33 -5.90
N PHE A 14 -4.97 -14.03 -5.61
CA PHE A 14 -5.02 -13.55 -4.23
C PHE A 14 -6.42 -13.66 -3.61
N ARG A 15 -7.47 -13.71 -4.42
CA ARG A 15 -8.82 -14.04 -3.95
C ARG A 15 -8.93 -15.52 -3.56
N ASP A 16 -8.30 -16.41 -4.32
CA ASP A 16 -8.25 -17.83 -3.99
C ASP A 16 -7.43 -18.06 -2.71
N PHE A 17 -6.33 -17.31 -2.51
CA PHE A 17 -5.56 -17.32 -1.27
C PHE A 17 -6.39 -16.92 -0.04
N ASN A 18 -7.41 -16.08 -0.19
CA ASN A 18 -8.32 -15.80 0.93
C ASN A 18 -9.03 -17.06 1.44
N SER A 19 -9.32 -18.04 0.58
CA SER A 19 -9.93 -19.30 1.02
C SER A 19 -9.02 -20.11 1.95
N VAL A 20 -7.71 -20.09 1.69
CA VAL A 20 -6.67 -20.73 2.54
C VAL A 20 -6.49 -19.93 3.83
N VAL A 21 -6.35 -18.61 3.72
CA VAL A 21 -6.13 -17.71 4.87
C VAL A 21 -7.29 -17.77 5.86
N VAL A 22 -8.54 -17.91 5.42
CA VAL A 22 -9.70 -18.02 6.33
C VAL A 22 -9.76 -19.38 7.06
N ARG A 23 -9.22 -20.44 6.47
CA ARG A 23 -9.17 -21.78 7.10
C ARG A 23 -8.16 -21.85 8.24
N ARG A 24 -7.01 -21.18 8.10
CA ARG A 24 -5.94 -21.20 9.09
C ARG A 24 -6.32 -20.42 10.36
N LYS A 25 -6.07 -21.01 11.53
CA LYS A 25 -6.46 -20.45 12.84
C LYS A 25 -5.79 -19.11 13.15
N GLU A 26 -4.49 -19.00 12.87
CA GLU A 26 -3.69 -17.82 13.25
C GLU A 26 -4.05 -16.56 12.46
N THR A 27 -4.32 -16.71 11.16
CA THR A 27 -4.79 -15.64 10.28
C THR A 27 -6.25 -15.28 10.56
N ARG A 28 -7.13 -16.27 10.79
CA ARG A 28 -8.54 -16.04 11.15
C ARG A 28 -8.68 -15.30 12.48
N ARG A 29 -7.90 -15.67 13.51
CA ARG A 29 -7.89 -14.99 14.81
C ARG A 29 -7.52 -13.51 14.70
N ARG A 30 -6.69 -13.17 13.72
CA ARG A 30 -6.22 -11.80 13.44
C ARG A 30 -7.06 -11.09 12.38
N ASN A 31 -8.11 -11.73 11.85
CA ASN A 31 -8.96 -11.22 10.78
C ASN A 31 -8.18 -10.77 9.52
N LEU A 32 -7.10 -11.49 9.18
CA LEU A 32 -6.28 -11.16 8.03
C LEU A 32 -6.95 -11.62 6.74
N THR A 33 -7.05 -10.73 5.76
CA THR A 33 -7.61 -11.00 4.43
C THR A 33 -6.92 -10.12 3.39
N PHE A 34 -6.84 -10.57 2.15
CA PHE A 34 -6.41 -9.77 1.01
C PHE A 34 -7.60 -8.97 0.47
N SER A 35 -7.56 -7.64 0.62
CA SER A 35 -8.57 -6.74 0.05
C SER A 35 -8.21 -6.36 -1.38
N LEU A 36 -9.03 -6.85 -2.33
CA LEU A 36 -8.83 -6.67 -3.76
C LEU A 36 -10.14 -6.18 -4.39
N PRO A 37 -10.12 -5.15 -5.23
CA PRO A 37 -11.33 -4.72 -5.93
C PRO A 37 -11.78 -5.79 -6.94
N VAL A 38 -13.08 -6.04 -7.01
CA VAL A 38 -13.66 -6.90 -8.03
C VAL A 38 -13.53 -6.22 -9.40
N SER A 39 -13.00 -6.97 -10.38
CA SER A 39 -12.87 -6.52 -11.77
C SER A 39 -13.61 -7.49 -12.68
N MET A 40 -14.57 -7.00 -13.46
CA MET A 40 -15.39 -7.79 -14.39
C MET A 40 -15.14 -7.31 -15.83
N PRO A 41 -14.54 -8.13 -16.72
CA PRO A 41 -14.37 -7.75 -18.12
C PRO A 41 -15.73 -7.71 -18.82
N ILE A 42 -16.02 -6.64 -19.57
CA ILE A 42 -17.22 -6.54 -20.44
C ILE A 42 -16.84 -6.78 -21.91
N GLY A 43 -15.65 -6.34 -22.31
CA GLY A 43 -15.14 -6.50 -23.67
C GLY A 43 -13.62 -6.58 -23.70
N HIS A 44 -13.04 -6.65 -24.89
CA HIS A 44 -11.60 -6.83 -25.07
C HIS A 44 -10.74 -5.67 -24.52
N GLN A 45 -11.31 -4.47 -24.43
CA GLN A 45 -10.63 -3.25 -23.93
C GLN A 45 -11.36 -2.57 -22.77
N THR A 46 -12.48 -3.14 -22.30
CA THR A 46 -13.35 -2.51 -21.30
C THR A 46 -13.67 -3.48 -20.17
N ARG A 47 -13.64 -2.98 -18.94
CA ARG A 47 -13.97 -3.73 -17.73
C ARG A 47 -14.64 -2.82 -16.71
N LEU A 48 -15.50 -3.39 -15.89
CA LEU A 48 -15.99 -2.75 -14.66
C LEU A 48 -14.99 -3.02 -13.55
N LEU A 49 -14.70 -1.98 -12.77
CA LEU A 49 -13.94 -2.07 -11.54
C LEU A 49 -14.83 -1.60 -10.40
N GLU A 50 -14.88 -2.40 -9.34
CA GLU A 50 -15.52 -2.01 -8.10
C GLU A 50 -14.85 -0.76 -7.51
N SER A 51 -15.66 0.24 -7.21
CA SER A 51 -15.23 1.48 -6.56
C SER A 51 -16.15 1.75 -5.39
N ASP A 52 -15.58 1.84 -4.19
CA ASP A 52 -16.26 2.32 -3.00
C ASP A 52 -16.10 3.84 -2.91
N GLU A 53 -17.19 4.59 -2.75
CA GLU A 53 -17.17 6.05 -2.59
C GLU A 53 -16.45 6.47 -1.31
N ALA A 54 -16.44 5.62 -0.28
CA ALA A 54 -15.69 5.85 0.93
C ALA A 54 -14.19 5.55 0.77
N SER A 55 -13.73 5.01 -0.36
CA SER A 55 -12.32 4.75 -0.63
C SER A 55 -11.61 5.98 -1.19
N MET A 56 -10.44 6.30 -0.63
CA MET A 56 -9.59 7.39 -1.11
C MET A 56 -8.18 6.88 -1.36
N SER A 57 -7.50 7.41 -2.36
CA SER A 57 -6.08 7.09 -2.55
C SER A 57 -5.21 7.86 -1.56
N LEU A 58 -4.02 7.33 -1.27
CA LEU A 58 -3.04 8.08 -0.49
C LEU A 58 -2.61 9.38 -1.19
N GLN A 59 -2.63 9.38 -2.53
CA GLN A 59 -2.40 10.59 -3.32
C GLN A 59 -3.47 11.65 -3.10
N ASP A 60 -4.75 11.27 -3.01
CA ASP A 60 -5.84 12.23 -2.78
C ASP A 60 -5.76 12.85 -1.38
N ILE A 61 -5.40 12.04 -0.38
CA ILE A 61 -5.14 12.53 0.99
C ILE A 61 -4.02 13.56 0.99
N TYR A 62 -2.94 13.27 0.25
CA TYR A 62 -1.81 14.17 0.10
C TYR A 62 -2.19 15.47 -0.62
N ASN A 63 -2.88 15.38 -1.75
CA ASN A 63 -3.35 16.54 -2.50
C ASN A 63 -4.25 17.44 -1.64
N GLY A 64 -5.15 16.84 -0.85
CA GLY A 64 -6.00 17.57 0.09
C GLY A 64 -5.21 18.26 1.21
N HIS A 65 -4.07 17.70 1.63
CA HIS A 65 -3.16 18.37 2.55
C HIS A 65 -2.47 19.57 1.90
N CYS A 66 -1.92 19.41 0.68
CA CYS A 66 -1.28 20.50 -0.05
C CYS A 66 -2.25 21.67 -0.31
N ALA A 67 -3.50 21.36 -0.69
CA ALA A 67 -4.53 22.37 -0.91
C ALA A 67 -4.84 23.20 0.35
N ARG A 68 -4.78 22.61 1.55
CA ARG A 68 -4.98 23.32 2.82
C ARG A 68 -3.74 24.10 3.27
N ALA A 69 -2.56 23.58 2.99
CA ALA A 69 -1.30 24.21 3.35
C ALA A 69 -0.87 25.31 2.36
N GLY A 70 -1.55 25.43 1.21
CA GLY A 70 -1.22 26.41 0.16
C GLY A 70 -0.03 26.00 -0.72
N PHE A 71 0.38 24.73 -0.69
CA PHE A 71 1.48 24.23 -1.52
C PHE A 71 0.99 23.74 -2.88
N SER A 72 1.79 23.97 -3.92
CA SER A 72 1.59 23.30 -5.21
C SER A 72 1.78 21.79 -5.07
N ARG A 73 0.96 20.99 -5.77
CA ARG A 73 1.09 19.53 -5.82
C ARG A 73 2.49 19.07 -6.26
N GLU A 74 3.15 19.88 -7.09
CA GLU A 74 4.45 19.58 -7.69
C GLU A 74 5.64 20.19 -6.93
N ALA A 75 5.36 21.02 -5.91
CA ALA A 75 6.39 21.60 -5.06
C ALA A 75 7.35 20.56 -4.45
N PRO A 76 6.89 19.40 -3.93
CA PRO A 76 7.79 18.43 -3.31
C PRO A 76 8.71 17.74 -4.31
N SER A 77 8.22 17.51 -5.55
CA SER A 77 9.07 16.97 -6.62
C SER A 77 10.16 17.95 -7.04
N LEU A 78 9.84 19.24 -7.09
CA LEU A 78 10.80 20.31 -7.40
C LEU A 78 11.84 20.46 -6.28
N MET A 79 11.38 20.54 -5.02
CA MET A 79 12.25 20.60 -3.84
C MET A 79 13.16 19.37 -3.74
N TYR A 80 12.65 18.18 -4.07
CA TYR A 80 13.47 16.98 -4.11
C TYR A 80 14.53 17.03 -5.21
N ALA A 81 14.19 17.55 -6.40
CA ALA A 81 15.14 17.71 -7.50
C ALA A 81 16.24 18.73 -7.16
N GLU A 82 15.89 19.85 -6.54
CA GLU A 82 16.83 20.86 -6.05
C GLU A 82 17.76 20.27 -4.98
N MET A 83 17.21 19.61 -3.96
CA MET A 83 17.96 18.92 -2.92
C MET A 83 18.91 17.88 -3.50
N TYR A 84 18.46 17.10 -4.50
CA TYR A 84 19.30 16.09 -5.13
C TYR A 84 20.47 16.74 -5.90
N GLY A 85 20.20 17.85 -6.60
CA GLY A 85 21.24 18.65 -7.25
C GLY A 85 22.26 19.22 -6.26
N GLU A 86 21.81 19.73 -5.10
CA GLU A 86 22.68 20.20 -4.02
C GLU A 86 23.49 19.07 -3.38
N MET A 87 22.89 17.89 -3.18
CA MET A 87 23.57 16.71 -2.63
C MET A 87 24.69 16.24 -3.55
N GLN A 88 24.49 16.29 -4.87
CA GLN A 88 25.54 15.99 -5.85
C GLN A 88 26.67 17.01 -5.82
N ARG A 89 26.36 18.30 -5.66
CA ARG A 89 27.37 19.38 -5.56
C ARG A 89 28.14 19.36 -4.25
N SER A 90 27.52 18.93 -3.16
CA SER A 90 28.08 18.96 -1.80
C SER A 90 28.81 17.67 -1.39
N ALA A 91 29.15 16.80 -2.34
CA ALA A 91 29.87 15.54 -2.11
C ALA A 91 29.21 14.63 -1.05
N GLY A 92 27.87 14.56 -1.04
CA GLY A 92 27.13 13.61 -0.20
C GLY A 92 26.83 14.07 1.23
N ARG A 93 26.89 15.37 1.52
CA ARG A 93 26.39 15.90 2.80
C ARG A 93 24.88 15.64 2.91
N ALA A 94 24.45 15.10 4.06
CA ALA A 94 23.05 14.80 4.31
C ALA A 94 22.25 16.10 4.42
N VAL A 95 21.35 16.35 3.47
CA VAL A 95 20.37 17.44 3.55
C VAL A 95 19.22 17.00 4.46
N ASP A 96 18.76 17.88 5.34
CA ASP A 96 17.61 17.62 6.21
C ASP A 96 16.33 17.49 5.37
N LYS A 97 15.87 16.25 5.20
CA LYS A 97 14.68 15.90 4.40
C LYS A 97 13.36 16.24 5.10
N THR A 98 13.41 16.48 6.40
CA THR A 98 12.26 16.75 7.29
C THR A 98 11.59 18.08 7.00
N ALA A 99 12.31 19.05 6.42
CA ALA A 99 11.73 20.32 6.00
C ALA A 99 10.81 20.20 4.78
N ILE A 100 11.01 19.17 3.95
CA ILE A 100 10.32 19.01 2.65
C ILE A 100 9.09 18.10 2.79
N PHE A 101 9.16 17.08 3.63
CA PHE A 101 8.10 16.08 3.78
C PHE A 101 7.65 15.97 5.23
N GLN A 102 6.38 16.30 5.47
CA GLN A 102 5.74 16.05 6.76
C GLN A 102 5.35 14.57 6.88
N ASP A 103 5.75 13.93 7.97
CA ASP A 103 5.44 12.53 8.26
C ASP A 103 4.07 12.32 8.92
N THR A 104 3.37 13.41 9.24
CA THR A 104 2.09 13.36 9.96
C THR A 104 0.87 13.44 9.05
N VAL A 105 1.03 13.63 7.75
CA VAL A 105 -0.07 13.94 6.81
C VAL A 105 -1.19 12.91 6.89
N LEU A 106 -0.85 11.63 6.86
CA LEU A 106 -1.83 10.54 6.97
C LEU A 106 -2.48 10.51 8.37
N SER A 107 -1.69 10.73 9.41
CA SER A 107 -2.17 10.70 10.80
C SER A 107 -3.14 11.83 11.10
N ASP A 108 -2.81 13.04 10.64
CA ASP A 108 -3.64 14.24 10.80
C ASP A 108 -4.94 14.14 10.02
N TYR A 109 -4.87 13.60 8.80
CA TYR A 109 -6.06 13.35 7.99
C TYR A 109 -7.01 12.36 8.69
N MET A 110 -6.47 11.25 9.18
CA MET A 110 -7.27 10.21 9.83
C MET A 110 -7.85 10.68 11.17
N ALA A 111 -7.09 11.45 11.95
CA ALA A 111 -7.57 12.06 13.19
C ALA A 111 -8.74 13.03 12.94
N LYS A 112 -8.71 13.79 11.84
CA LYS A 112 -9.79 14.71 11.45
C LYS A 112 -11.02 13.99 10.86
N THR A 113 -10.82 12.83 10.24
CA THR A 113 -11.90 12.08 9.57
C THR A 113 -12.73 11.27 10.57
N MET A 114 -12.13 10.79 11.66
CA MET A 114 -12.77 9.92 12.65
C MET A 114 -13.49 10.73 13.73
N LYS A 115 -14.70 10.29 14.10
CA LYS A 115 -15.51 10.96 15.13
C LYS A 115 -14.99 10.74 16.54
N THR A 116 -14.51 9.52 16.84
CA THR A 116 -14.05 9.15 18.18
C THR A 116 -12.63 8.59 18.16
N PRO A 117 -11.86 8.75 19.26
CA PRO A 117 -10.54 8.13 19.37
C PRO A 117 -10.58 6.59 19.28
N ALA A 118 -11.68 5.97 19.71
CA ALA A 118 -11.88 4.53 19.59
C ALA A 118 -11.98 4.10 18.11
N ASP A 119 -12.67 4.87 17.27
CA ASP A 119 -12.77 4.59 15.84
C ASP A 119 -11.43 4.79 15.13
N LEU A 120 -10.67 5.81 15.52
CA LEU A 120 -9.30 6.01 15.05
C LEU A 120 -8.41 4.80 15.39
N TRP A 121 -8.52 4.27 16.61
CA TRP A 121 -7.76 3.09 17.02
C TRP A 121 -8.15 1.84 16.24
N ARG A 122 -9.46 1.60 16.04
CA ARG A 122 -9.96 0.47 15.23
C ARG A 122 -9.49 0.59 13.79
N MET A 123 -9.60 1.78 13.20
CA MET A 123 -9.15 2.03 11.83
C MET A 123 -7.64 1.82 11.70
N ARG A 124 -6.83 2.34 12.63
CA ARG A 124 -5.38 2.12 12.63
C ARG A 124 -5.03 0.63 12.70
N LYS A 125 -5.73 -0.13 13.54
CA LYS A 125 -5.53 -1.58 13.67
C LYS A 125 -5.85 -2.32 12.37
N GLU A 126 -7.01 -2.04 11.77
CA GLU A 126 -7.42 -2.68 10.50
C GLU A 126 -6.51 -2.26 9.34
N PHE A 127 -6.18 -0.98 9.24
CA PHE A 127 -5.23 -0.46 8.25
C PHE A 127 -3.89 -1.19 8.34
N THR A 128 -3.37 -1.40 9.55
CA THR A 128 -2.09 -2.09 9.76
C THR A 128 -2.16 -3.56 9.34
N ALA A 129 -3.28 -4.25 9.63
CA ALA A 129 -3.50 -5.63 9.21
C ALA A 129 -3.59 -5.76 7.67
N GLN A 130 -4.27 -4.83 7.02
CA GLN A 130 -4.43 -4.81 5.56
C GLN A 130 -3.13 -4.39 4.85
N LEU A 131 -2.37 -3.48 5.46
CA LEU A 131 -1.03 -3.12 4.99
C LEU A 131 -0.08 -4.32 5.04
N ALA A 132 -0.17 -5.17 6.07
CA ALA A 132 0.60 -6.42 6.14
C ALA A 132 0.26 -7.35 4.97
N ALA A 133 -1.03 -7.52 4.68
CA ALA A 133 -1.48 -8.30 3.53
C ALA A 133 -0.96 -7.73 2.20
N ALA A 134 -1.13 -6.42 1.97
CA ALA A 134 -0.65 -5.75 0.76
C ALA A 134 0.89 -5.80 0.62
N SER A 135 1.62 -5.74 1.72
CA SER A 135 3.08 -5.85 1.73
C SER A 135 3.55 -7.26 1.34
N LEU A 136 2.84 -8.30 1.82
CA LEU A 136 3.12 -9.68 1.40
C LEU A 136 2.83 -9.88 -0.09
N VAL A 137 1.73 -9.33 -0.61
CA VAL A 137 1.44 -9.36 -2.06
C VAL A 137 2.60 -8.78 -2.87
N THR A 138 3.09 -7.61 -2.46
CA THR A 138 4.20 -6.90 -3.13
C THR A 138 5.54 -7.63 -2.99
N TYR A 139 5.70 -8.42 -1.94
CA TYR A 139 6.89 -9.23 -1.73
C TYR A 139 6.88 -10.52 -2.57
N VAL A 140 5.75 -11.22 -2.61
CA VAL A 140 5.59 -12.48 -3.36
C VAL A 140 5.55 -12.23 -4.86
N VAL A 141 4.84 -11.19 -5.29
CA VAL A 141 4.80 -10.76 -6.68
C VAL A 141 5.69 -9.52 -6.78
N PRO A 142 6.84 -9.58 -7.46
CA PRO A 142 7.69 -8.40 -7.68
C PRO A 142 6.95 -7.39 -8.56
N LEU A 143 6.25 -6.48 -7.90
CA LEU A 143 5.57 -5.35 -8.52
C LEU A 143 6.59 -4.20 -8.67
N PRO A 144 6.50 -3.37 -9.73
CA PRO A 144 7.31 -2.17 -9.85
C PRO A 144 6.97 -1.16 -8.74
N MET A 145 7.76 -0.08 -8.66
CA MET A 145 7.52 1.02 -7.70
C MET A 145 6.04 1.41 -7.62
N ARG A 146 5.52 1.50 -6.40
CA ARG A 146 4.09 1.76 -6.14
C ARG A 146 3.91 3.24 -5.81
N PRO A 147 3.34 4.03 -6.71
CA PRO A 147 3.01 5.41 -6.41
C PRO A 147 1.81 5.47 -5.45
N PRO A 148 1.64 6.57 -4.69
CA PRO A 148 0.58 6.71 -3.69
C PRO A 148 -0.84 6.57 -4.24
N HIS A 149 -1.06 6.81 -5.54
CA HIS A 149 -2.39 6.70 -6.16
C HIS A 149 -2.87 5.24 -6.30
N CYS A 150 -1.95 4.27 -6.33
CA CYS A 150 -2.29 2.85 -6.45
C CYS A 150 -2.73 2.21 -5.13
N VAL A 151 -2.55 2.89 -4.00
CA VAL A 151 -2.93 2.43 -2.66
C VAL A 151 -4.16 3.21 -2.22
N ARG A 152 -5.26 2.50 -2.02
CA ARG A 152 -6.55 3.08 -1.63
C ARG A 152 -6.91 2.60 -0.23
N VAL A 153 -7.50 3.50 0.56
CA VAL A 153 -7.92 3.24 1.92
C VAL A 153 -9.41 3.56 2.04
N GLY A 154 -10.20 2.61 2.52
CA GLY A 154 -11.60 2.84 2.87
C GLY A 154 -11.69 3.64 4.17
N ARG A 155 -12.28 4.85 4.13
CA ARG A 155 -12.39 5.73 5.31
C ARG A 155 -13.24 5.13 6.42
N MET A 156 -14.28 4.37 6.07
CA MET A 156 -15.20 3.79 7.05
C MET A 156 -14.70 2.46 7.60
N THR A 157 -14.01 1.67 6.78
CA THR A 157 -13.62 0.30 7.10
C THR A 157 -12.15 0.16 7.50
N GLY A 158 -11.28 1.09 7.11
CA GLY A 158 -9.83 0.96 7.26
C GLY A 158 -9.20 -0.05 6.31
N ARG A 159 -9.96 -0.62 5.36
CA ARG A 159 -9.41 -1.59 4.39
C ARG A 159 -8.49 -0.92 3.39
N VAL A 160 -7.33 -1.54 3.15
CA VAL A 160 -6.36 -1.07 2.17
C VAL A 160 -6.44 -1.96 0.95
N SER A 161 -6.81 -1.39 -0.19
CA SER A 161 -6.86 -2.10 -1.47
C SER A 161 -5.86 -1.50 -2.45
N MET A 162 -5.43 -2.34 -3.38
CA MET A 162 -4.40 -1.97 -4.34
C MET A 162 -4.94 -2.20 -5.77
N THR A 163 -4.89 -1.19 -6.63
CA THR A 163 -5.58 -1.21 -7.94
C THR A 163 -4.71 -1.66 -9.12
N ASP A 164 -3.40 -1.43 -9.05
CA ASP A 164 -2.49 -1.61 -10.18
C ASP A 164 -1.47 -2.74 -9.97
N MET A 165 -1.92 -3.96 -9.70
CA MET A 165 -1.02 -5.11 -9.58
C MET A 165 -0.61 -5.62 -10.97
N ILE A 166 0.54 -5.16 -11.47
CA ILE A 166 1.18 -5.69 -12.67
C ILE A 166 2.57 -6.19 -12.28
N PRO A 167 2.94 -7.45 -12.59
CA PRO A 167 4.30 -7.93 -12.38
C PRO A 167 5.31 -7.10 -13.16
N ALA A 168 6.50 -6.91 -12.60
CA ALA A 168 7.59 -6.25 -13.31
C ALA A 168 8.14 -7.14 -14.43
N PHE A 169 8.44 -6.53 -15.58
CA PHE A 169 9.14 -7.15 -16.70
C PHE A 169 10.43 -6.37 -16.96
N ILE A 170 11.55 -7.05 -17.10
CA ILE A 170 12.83 -6.45 -17.53
C ILE A 170 13.21 -7.12 -18.84
N GLN A 171 13.43 -6.33 -19.89
CA GLN A 171 13.80 -6.81 -21.23
C GLN A 171 12.84 -7.89 -21.82
N GLY A 172 11.56 -7.82 -21.46
CA GLY A 172 10.54 -8.77 -21.94
C GLY A 172 10.41 -10.06 -21.13
N GLU A 173 11.30 -10.29 -20.16
CA GLU A 173 11.19 -11.42 -19.24
C GLU A 173 10.52 -11.00 -17.93
N PRO A 174 9.60 -11.82 -17.38
CA PRO A 174 9.02 -11.55 -16.07
C PRO A 174 10.13 -11.66 -15.03
N VAL A 175 10.33 -10.59 -14.27
CA VAL A 175 11.20 -10.65 -13.10
C VAL A 175 10.44 -11.48 -12.07
N LEU A 176 10.80 -12.75 -11.91
CA LEU A 176 10.24 -13.61 -10.86
C LEU A 176 11.18 -13.69 -9.65
N SER A 177 12.45 -13.37 -9.88
CA SER A 177 13.55 -13.43 -8.91
C SER A 177 14.40 -12.17 -9.05
N GLY A 178 14.60 -11.47 -7.93
CA GLY A 178 15.29 -10.18 -7.89
C GLY A 178 14.36 -9.02 -7.48
N ARG A 179 14.95 -7.99 -6.86
CA ARG A 179 14.21 -6.83 -6.38
C ARG A 179 13.90 -5.88 -7.55
N ALA A 180 12.64 -5.78 -7.95
CA ALA A 180 12.18 -4.77 -8.91
C ALA A 180 12.26 -3.33 -8.37
N ALA A 181 12.34 -3.18 -7.04
CA ALA A 181 12.50 -1.90 -6.35
C ALA A 181 13.52 -2.03 -5.20
N HIS A 182 14.23 -0.93 -4.87
CA HIS A 182 15.22 -0.94 -3.79
C HIS A 182 14.65 -1.33 -2.41
N VAL A 183 13.35 -1.09 -2.21
CA VAL A 183 12.60 -1.48 -1.00
C VAL A 183 11.64 -2.63 -1.30
N PRO A 184 11.49 -3.61 -0.38
CA PRO A 184 10.67 -4.79 -0.62
C PRO A 184 9.17 -4.53 -0.58
N TRP A 185 8.72 -3.48 0.13
CA TRP A 185 7.33 -3.03 0.17
C TRP A 185 7.27 -1.55 0.55
N CYS A 186 6.12 -0.92 0.34
CA CYS A 186 5.91 0.49 0.64
C CYS A 186 5.58 0.71 2.11
N PHE A 187 6.60 1.00 2.91
CA PHE A 187 6.43 1.43 4.30
C PHE A 187 7.08 2.80 4.51
N THR A 188 6.43 3.82 3.96
CA THR A 188 6.94 5.20 3.97
C THR A 188 6.87 5.82 5.37
N PRO A 189 7.67 6.86 5.68
CA PRO A 189 7.64 7.54 6.98
C PRO A 189 6.23 7.96 7.43
N ASN A 190 5.40 8.47 6.51
CA ASN A 190 4.00 8.80 6.79
C ASN A 190 3.15 7.61 7.26
N ILE A 191 3.33 6.46 6.62
CA ILE A 191 2.63 5.22 6.98
C ILE A 191 3.19 4.69 8.31
N GLN A 192 4.50 4.74 8.50
CA GLN A 192 5.17 4.33 9.74
C GLN A 192 4.68 5.15 10.94
N HIS A 193 4.58 6.47 10.78
CA HIS A 193 4.06 7.36 11.82
C HIS A 193 2.61 7.02 12.17
N PHE A 194 1.76 6.79 11.17
CA PHE A 194 0.35 6.46 11.39
C PHE A 194 0.16 5.10 12.07
N VAL A 195 0.90 4.07 11.65
CA VAL A 195 0.86 2.73 12.25
C VAL A 195 1.41 2.76 13.68
N GLY A 196 2.48 3.53 13.89
CA GLY A 196 3.20 3.63 15.15
C GLY A 196 4.00 2.36 15.47
N ARG A 197 4.88 2.46 16.46
CA ARG A 197 5.79 1.36 16.84
C ARG A 197 5.05 0.09 17.28
N ALA A 198 4.02 0.24 18.12
CA ALA A 198 3.23 -0.88 18.61
C ALA A 198 2.46 -1.60 17.48
N GLY A 199 1.95 -0.86 16.50
CA GLY A 199 1.31 -1.43 15.32
C GLY A 199 2.32 -2.15 14.41
N ALA A 200 3.50 -1.57 14.23
CA ALA A 200 4.55 -2.10 13.36
C ALA A 200 5.10 -3.44 13.91
N GLU A 201 5.53 -3.46 15.16
CA GLU A 201 6.09 -4.68 15.79
C GLU A 201 5.00 -5.72 16.10
N GLY A 202 3.83 -5.26 16.54
CA GLY A 202 2.76 -6.13 17.02
C GLY A 202 1.85 -6.68 15.92
N VAL A 203 1.25 -5.82 15.10
CA VAL A 203 0.22 -6.21 14.12
C VAL A 203 0.82 -6.47 12.76
N PHE A 204 1.71 -5.60 12.29
CA PHE A 204 2.26 -5.68 10.94
C PHE A 204 3.20 -6.87 10.77
N VAL A 205 4.25 -6.97 11.60
CA VAL A 205 5.21 -8.09 11.52
C VAL A 205 4.54 -9.44 11.76
N THR A 206 3.73 -9.57 12.82
CA THR A 206 3.06 -10.84 13.11
C THR A 206 2.01 -11.18 12.05
N GLY A 207 1.38 -10.17 11.43
CA GLY A 207 0.44 -10.34 10.32
C GLY A 207 1.12 -10.91 9.07
N ILE A 208 2.28 -10.35 8.68
CA ILE A 208 3.07 -10.86 7.55
C ILE A 208 3.50 -12.30 7.81
N VAL A 209 4.03 -12.59 9.00
CA VAL A 209 4.50 -13.95 9.35
C VAL A 209 3.35 -14.95 9.35
N ALA A 210 2.19 -14.59 9.89
CA ALA A 210 1.02 -15.46 9.92
C ALA A 210 0.49 -15.75 8.50
N LEU A 211 0.42 -14.72 7.64
CA LEU A 211 0.01 -14.89 6.25
C LEU A 211 1.02 -15.72 5.45
N ALA A 212 2.31 -15.46 5.60
CA ALA A 212 3.36 -16.22 4.90
C ALA A 212 3.34 -17.70 5.30
N ARG A 213 3.20 -18.01 6.59
CA ARG A 213 3.04 -19.39 7.07
C ARG A 213 1.77 -20.04 6.53
N ALA A 214 0.64 -19.31 6.56
CA ALA A 214 -0.63 -19.82 6.07
C ALA A 214 -0.59 -20.24 4.59
N LEU A 215 0.20 -19.53 3.76
CA LEU A 215 0.37 -19.83 2.34
C LEU A 215 1.48 -20.84 2.05
N ALA A 216 2.49 -20.95 2.92
CA ALA A 216 3.60 -21.88 2.75
C ALA A 216 3.29 -23.30 3.26
N GLU A 217 2.42 -23.43 4.26
CA GLU A 217 2.01 -24.72 4.79
C GLU A 217 1.04 -25.41 3.82
N PRO A 218 1.37 -26.62 3.31
CA PRO A 218 0.45 -27.38 2.47
C PRO A 218 -0.80 -27.74 3.27
N ASP A 219 -1.95 -27.81 2.59
CA ASP A 219 -3.16 -28.37 3.16
C ASP A 219 -2.91 -29.86 3.45
N ALA A 220 -2.89 -30.20 4.74
CA ALA A 220 -2.86 -31.58 5.21
C ALA A 220 -4.24 -32.24 5.04
#